data_AF-A0A1E7XZ26-F1
#
_entry.id   AF-A0A1E7XZ26-F1
#
_cell.length_a   1.000
_cell.length_b   1.000
_cell.length_c   1.000
_cell.angle_alpha   90.00
_cell.angle_beta   90.00
_cell.angle_gamma   90.00
#
_symmetry.space_group_name_H-M   'P 1'
#
loop_
_entity.id
_entity.type
_entity.pdbx_description
1 polymer ?
#
loop_
_entity_poly.entity_id
_entity_poly.type
_entity_poly.pdbx_seq_one_letter_code
_entity_poly.pdbx_strand_id
1 'polypeptide(L)'
;MADQENIPIGLETQNKVAEAIYLRWYRNVARHPRPWNEMPMEGKEPWRRVAKDAIRTFFASPEFQTLLDDVYDEGYEAAEKDAQGENEGEEPR
;
A
#
# COMPACT_ATOMS: atom_id res chain seq x y z
N MET A 1 -9.05 -2.90 -15.43
CA MET A 1 -8.58 -1.91 -14.45
C MET A 1 -9.29 -2.24 -13.15
N ALA A 2 -8.58 -2.72 -12.13
CA ALA A 2 -9.20 -3.04 -10.85
C ALA A 2 -9.79 -1.76 -10.23
N ASP A 3 -10.99 -1.84 -9.68
CA ASP A 3 -11.67 -0.71 -9.00
C ASP A 3 -10.87 -0.27 -7.75
N GLN A 4 -9.82 0.52 -7.96
CA GLN A 4 -8.93 1.06 -6.92
C GLN A 4 -9.67 1.91 -5.89
N GLU A 5 -10.87 2.39 -6.20
CA GLU A 5 -11.73 3.12 -5.26
C GLU A 5 -12.15 2.27 -4.04
N ASN A 6 -12.10 0.93 -4.17
CA ASN A 6 -12.64 0.00 -3.20
C ASN A 6 -11.61 -0.92 -2.52
N ILE A 7 -10.32 -0.54 -2.51
CA ILE A 7 -9.32 -1.28 -1.73
C ILE A 7 -9.73 -1.25 -0.24
N PRO A 8 -10.00 -2.41 0.39
CA PRO A 8 -10.36 -2.45 1.80
C PRO A 8 -9.12 -2.16 2.65
N ILE A 9 -8.95 -0.91 3.08
CA ILE A 9 -7.84 -0.49 3.95
C ILE A 9 -8.17 -0.91 5.39
N GLY A 10 -7.33 -1.75 6.00
CA GLY A 10 -7.50 -2.18 7.40
C GLY A 10 -7.44 -1.03 8.41
N LEU A 11 -8.18 -1.17 9.52
CA LEU A 11 -8.26 -0.14 10.57
C LEU A 11 -6.90 0.18 11.21
N GLU A 12 -6.03 -0.83 11.36
CA GLU A 12 -4.68 -0.65 11.88
C GLU A 12 -3.84 0.24 10.96
N THR A 13 -3.83 -0.02 9.65
CA THR A 13 -3.13 0.78 8.64
C THR A 13 -3.64 2.21 8.62
N GLN A 14 -4.97 2.40 8.66
CA GLN A 14 -5.57 3.73 8.76
C GLN A 14 -5.07 4.48 9.99
N ASN A 15 -5.03 3.83 11.16
CA ASN A 15 -4.57 4.46 12.40
C ASN A 15 -3.08 4.81 12.37
N LYS A 16 -2.22 3.93 11.84
CA LYS A 16 -0.77 4.18 11.72
C LYS A 16 -0.47 5.38 10.82
N VAL A 17 -1.11 5.42 9.65
CA VAL A 17 -0.93 6.54 8.71
C VAL A 17 -1.53 7.84 9.28
N ALA A 18 -2.69 7.76 9.93
CA ALA A 18 -3.33 8.89 10.58
C ALA A 18 -2.45 9.48 11.70
N GLU A 19 -1.86 8.64 12.55
CA GLU A 19 -0.92 9.05 13.59
C GLU A 19 0.30 9.77 13.00
N ALA A 20 0.91 9.23 11.96
CA ALA A 20 2.07 9.83 11.31
C ALA A 20 1.74 11.23 10.74
N ILE A 21 0.60 11.37 10.06
CA ILE A 21 0.14 12.65 9.51
C ILE A 21 -0.13 13.65 10.64
N TYR A 22 -0.85 13.22 11.68
CA TYR A 22 -1.16 14.04 12.86
C TYR A 22 0.11 14.58 13.54
N LEU A 23 1.07 13.69 13.83
CA LEU A 23 2.32 14.09 14.48
C LEU A 23 3.12 15.05 13.61
N ARG A 24 3.17 14.83 12.29
CA ARG A 24 3.88 15.72 11.36
C ARG A 24 3.22 17.10 11.28
N TRP A 25 1.89 17.15 11.20
CA TRP A 25 1.14 18.41 11.17
C TRP A 25 1.45 19.28 12.38
N TYR A 26 1.37 18.73 13.58
CA TYR A 26 1.62 19.51 14.81
C TYR A 26 3.09 19.90 14.98
N ARG A 27 4.03 19.06 14.55
CA ARG A 27 5.46 19.41 14.48
C ARG A 27 5.69 20.63 13.59
N ASN A 28 5.02 20.72 12.45
CA ASN A 28 5.17 21.84 11.51
C ASN A 28 4.58 23.15 12.05
N VAL A 29 3.57 23.09 12.92
CA VAL A 29 2.88 24.28 13.47
C VAL A 29 3.41 24.68 14.86
N ALA A 30 4.52 24.08 15.32
CA ALA A 30 5.11 24.31 16.66
C ALA A 30 4.09 24.18 17.81
N ARG A 31 3.10 23.30 17.66
CA ARG A 31 2.09 23.00 18.69
C ARG A 31 2.40 21.64 19.31
N HIS A 32 2.16 21.51 20.62
CA HIS A 32 2.25 20.22 21.29
C HIS A 32 0.92 19.45 21.09
N PRO A 33 0.90 18.38 20.27
CA PRO A 33 -0.29 17.58 20.08
C PRO A 33 -0.64 16.84 21.37
N ARG A 34 -1.94 16.53 21.57
CA ARG A 34 -2.32 15.45 22.49
C ARG A 34 -1.66 14.15 22.00
N PRO A 35 -1.10 13.30 22.88
CA PRO A 35 -0.61 11.98 22.48
C PRO A 35 -1.69 11.19 21.74
N TRP A 36 -1.33 10.56 20.61
CA TRP A 36 -2.29 9.85 19.76
C TRP A 36 -3.03 8.74 20.51
N ASN A 37 -2.33 8.00 21.36
CA ASN A 37 -2.91 6.91 22.18
C ASN A 37 -4.00 7.40 23.15
N GLU A 38 -3.91 8.65 23.60
CA GLU A 38 -4.88 9.29 24.51
C GLU A 38 -6.03 9.99 23.77
N MET A 39 -5.98 10.07 22.44
CA MET A 39 -7.04 10.67 21.65
C MET A 39 -8.25 9.72 21.57
N PRO A 40 -9.48 10.20 21.86
CA PRO A 40 -10.68 9.40 21.74
C PRO A 40 -10.96 9.04 20.28
N MET A 41 -11.76 8.00 20.04
CA MET A 41 -11.95 7.45 18.69
C MET A 41 -12.57 8.46 17.72
N GLU A 42 -13.42 9.36 18.24
CA GLU A 42 -14.05 10.47 17.52
C GLU A 42 -13.00 11.49 17.08
N GLY A 43 -12.00 11.77 17.93
CA GLY A 43 -10.89 12.65 17.60
C GLY A 43 -9.96 12.07 16.55
N LYS A 44 -9.81 10.74 16.53
CA LYS A 44 -9.00 10.02 15.53
C LYS A 44 -9.70 9.89 14.18
N GLU A 45 -11.02 10.02 14.13
CA GLU A 45 -11.80 9.74 12.92
C GLU A 45 -11.49 10.67 11.74
N PRO A 46 -11.36 12.01 11.91
CA PRO A 46 -10.96 12.89 10.82
C PRO A 46 -9.59 12.52 10.24
N TRP A 47 -8.63 12.19 11.09
CA TRP A 47 -7.29 11.77 10.67
C TRP A 47 -7.30 10.43 9.95
N ARG A 48 -8.15 9.48 10.37
CA ARG A 48 -8.37 8.22 9.63
C ARG A 48 -8.94 8.45 8.24
N ARG A 49 -9.83 9.44 8.05
CA ARG A 49 -10.36 9.79 6.72
C ARG A 49 -9.24 10.35 5.82
N VAL A 50 -8.47 11.30 6.33
CA VAL A 50 -7.29 11.83 5.63
C VAL A 50 -6.29 10.72 5.28
N ALA A 51 -6.06 9.78 6.21
CA ALA A 51 -5.19 8.64 5.97
C ALA A 51 -5.72 7.73 4.85
N LYS A 52 -7.02 7.42 4.82
CA LYS A 52 -7.62 6.66 3.71
C LYS A 52 -7.42 7.35 2.38
N ASP A 53 -7.65 8.66 2.32
CA ASP A 53 -7.52 9.43 1.08
C ASP A 53 -6.07 9.49 0.61
N ALA A 54 -5.12 9.68 1.54
CA ALA A 54 -3.69 9.65 1.23
C ALA A 54 -3.24 8.29 0.70
N ILE A 55 -3.69 7.19 1.34
CA ILE A 55 -3.38 5.83 0.90
C ILE A 55 -3.96 5.56 -0.48
N ARG A 56 -5.23 5.91 -0.72
CA ARG A 56 -5.87 5.76 -2.05
C ARG A 56 -5.11 6.53 -3.12
N THR A 57 -4.73 7.78 -2.81
CA THR A 57 -3.95 8.62 -3.73
C THR A 57 -2.60 8.00 -4.06
N PHE A 58 -1.91 7.44 -3.06
CA PHE A 58 -0.65 6.73 -3.27
C PHE A 58 -0.83 5.49 -4.15
N PHE A 59 -1.85 4.67 -3.90
CA PHE A 59 -2.15 3.50 -4.74
C PHE A 59 -2.46 3.87 -6.19
N ALA A 60 -3.10 5.02 -6.42
CA ALA A 60 -3.41 5.53 -7.75
C ALA A 60 -2.22 6.25 -8.42
N SER A 61 -1.07 6.40 -7.74
CA SER A 61 0.06 7.14 -8.28
C SER A 61 0.78 6.34 -9.38
N PRO A 62 1.26 6.99 -10.45
CA PRO A 62 2.00 6.33 -11.53
C PRO A 62 3.22 5.56 -11.02
N GLU A 63 3.94 6.11 -10.04
CA GLU A 63 5.14 5.48 -9.47
C GLU A 63 4.81 4.15 -8.80
N PHE A 64 3.66 4.07 -8.09
CA PHE A 64 3.23 2.83 -7.48
C PHE A 64 2.70 1.84 -8.51
N GLN A 65 2.02 2.30 -9.57
CA GLN A 65 1.61 1.43 -10.67
C GLN A 65 2.82 0.81 -11.37
N THR A 66 3.84 1.62 -11.69
CA THR A 66 5.11 1.11 -12.27
C THR A 66 5.80 0.11 -11.33
N LEU A 67 5.84 0.38 -10.03
CA LEU A 67 6.40 -0.58 -9.07
C LEU A 67 5.66 -1.93 -9.08
N LEU A 68 4.32 -1.90 -9.19
CA LEU A 68 3.55 -3.14 -9.31
C LEU A 68 3.88 -3.85 -10.63
N ASP A 69 3.90 -3.12 -11.74
CA ASP A 69 4.20 -3.67 -13.06
C ASP A 69 5.58 -4.37 -13.07
N ASP A 70 6.62 -3.71 -12.54
CA ASP A 70 7.99 -4.28 -12.44
C ASP A 70 8.01 -5.60 -11.63
N VAL A 71 7.30 -5.65 -10.50
CA VAL A 71 7.24 -6.85 -9.63
C VAL A 71 6.47 -8.00 -10.32
N TYR A 72 5.43 -7.69 -11.10
CA TYR A 72 4.67 -8.70 -11.82
C TYR A 72 5.41 -9.22 -13.06
N ASP A 73 6.18 -8.37 -13.75
CA ASP A 73 7.00 -8.78 -14.90
C ASP A 73 8.17 -9.69 -14.47
N GLU A 74 8.86 -9.38 -13.37
CA GLU A 74 9.91 -10.26 -12.82
C GLU A 74 9.38 -11.65 -12.38
N GLY A 75 8.13 -11.71 -11.89
CA GLY A 75 7.51 -12.96 -11.45
C GLY A 75 7.09 -13.88 -12.60
N TYR A 76 6.74 -13.32 -13.76
CA TYR A 76 6.35 -14.09 -14.95
C TYR A 76 7.56 -14.67 -15.69
N GLU A 77 8.65 -13.90 -15.82
CA GLU A 77 9.88 -14.39 -16.47
C GLU A 77 10.55 -15.54 -15.69
N ALA A 78 10.46 -15.55 -14.37
CA ALA A 78 10.98 -16.64 -13.55
C ALA A 78 10.16 -17.94 -13.73
N ALA A 79 8.83 -17.84 -13.77
CA ALA A 79 7.95 -18.99 -13.97
C ALA A 79 8.00 -19.55 -15.41
N GLU A 80 8.18 -18.69 -16.43
CA GLU A 80 8.37 -19.14 -17.82
C GLU A 80 9.71 -19.85 -18.04
N LYS A 81 10.80 -19.39 -17.40
CA LYS A 81 12.09 -20.11 -17.45
C LYS A 81 12.03 -21.51 -16.85
N ASP A 82 11.31 -21.67 -15.75
CA ASP A 82 11.14 -22.99 -15.11
C ASP A 82 10.24 -23.91 -15.96
N ALA A 83 9.23 -23.35 -16.65
CA ALA A 83 8.35 -24.12 -17.55
C ALA A 83 9.02 -24.52 -18.88
N GLN A 84 10.00 -23.76 -19.36
CA GLN A 84 10.69 -24.01 -20.63
C GLN A 84 11.86 -25.00 -20.50
N GLY A 85 12.19 -25.46 -19.28
CA GLY A 85 13.28 -26.41 -19.01
C GLY A 85 12.92 -27.90 -19.07
N GLU A 86 11.65 -28.29 -19.19
CA GLU A 86 11.20 -29.70 -19.06
C GLU A 86 10.76 -30.38 -20.37
N ASN A 87 10.99 -29.79 -21.55
CA ASN A 87 10.63 -30.43 -22.83
C ASN A 87 11.77 -30.46 -23.87
N GLU A 88 12.92 -31.00 -23.47
CA GLU A 88 13.90 -31.51 -24.44
C GLU A 88 14.19 -33.00 -24.19
N GLY A 89 13.35 -33.83 -24.81
CA GLY A 89 13.79 -35.06 -25.46
C GLY A 89 13.89 -36.34 -24.62
N GLU A 90 12.96 -37.28 -24.86
CA GLU A 90 13.31 -38.68 -25.11
C GLU A 90 12.16 -39.38 -25.87
N GLU A 91 12.34 -39.57 -27.18
CA GLU A 91 11.56 -40.53 -27.98
C GLU A 91 11.98 -41.96 -27.59
N PRO A 92 11.07 -42.86 -27.20
CA PRO A 92 11.43 -44.24 -26.96
C PRO A 92 11.51 -45.00 -28.29
N ARG A 93 12.66 -45.63 -28.55
CA ARG A 93 12.86 -46.66 -29.59
C ARG A 93 12.46 -48.04 -29.10
#